data_AF-A0A1C5KPM1-F1
#
_entry.id   AF-A0A1C5KPM1-F1
#
_cell.length_a   1.000
_cell.length_b   1.000
_cell.length_c   1.000
_cell.angle_alpha   90.00
_cell.angle_beta   90.00
_cell.angle_gamma   90.00
#
_symmetry.space_group_name_H-M   'P 1'
#
loop_
_entity.id
_entity.type
_entity.pdbx_description
1 polymer ?
#
loop_
_entity_poly.entity_id
_entity_poly.type
_entity_poly.pdbx_seq_one_letter_code
_entity_poly.pdbx_strand_id
1 'polypeptide(L)'
;MFLYKTCQKRYLFRQVLCYNPSIEGSRRTKKRLAAGNFGSGVDDMALRELTKEYLTKAVYHTPLEIVRLMAEALPLQEGTVLDICGGSEDFLLRAAAMKQKKSEEELLIFENWTGTEDTSDGRENLLVCGPADKAADHLKKKKGKKSEEKTFDAVLMNPPFGYTKGEKKGRVRLESQFLTQAADCVAENGHCAAVVPGGLLNRTAVEDVELRKRFVEKFHVEQVILLPISAFLPYAEVRTGIFIFAKEKGDGMTRFYDLRKVEPENRRLLPEIYQRSEPVCVLNRTILSEHQYILSTEEYLGEEKADERALISRERILRRQLSRLSEKLPSVYENELGQIGMFPCQKGIQTRKAVIKEILECEYGLLECALLKAAGKEKWPEKEGNTFLKIWSGQRLDEEEKDGPYRVYGAAGVQGSARTATMKEEQAILIGRVGSYCGAVYKAWTKGFVSDNVMLAGAVEEEAEEDFLLLVLRAAHFNAEKRGSVQPYITKDIILKRKYYLPELARQQKFLLENQEIFEKIREQEKEVEELSVESDRLRS
;
A
#
# COMPACT_ATOMS: atom_id res chain seq x y z
N MET A 1 -14.96 0.69 -28.12
CA MET A 1 -15.40 2.03 -27.67
C MET A 1 -16.92 2.04 -27.70
N PHE A 2 -17.55 2.51 -26.62
CA PHE A 2 -19.01 2.60 -26.36
C PHE A 2 -19.78 1.34 -25.97
N LEU A 3 -19.84 1.07 -24.65
CA LEU A 3 -21.10 1.09 -23.87
C LEU A 3 -20.77 0.94 -22.36
N TYR A 4 -20.01 1.92 -21.84
CA TYR A 4 -19.93 2.27 -20.42
C TYR A 4 -20.99 3.35 -20.19
N LYS A 5 -22.27 2.98 -20.09
CA LYS A 5 -23.37 3.85 -19.62
C LYS A 5 -24.68 3.06 -19.66
N THR A 6 -24.98 2.36 -18.58
CA THR A 6 -26.32 2.18 -17.96
C THR A 6 -26.29 0.99 -17.01
N CYS A 7 -26.09 1.24 -15.72
CA CYS A 7 -26.63 0.39 -14.65
C CYS A 7 -26.67 1.17 -13.32
N GLN A 8 -27.26 2.37 -13.36
CA GLN A 8 -28.07 2.82 -12.23
C GLN A 8 -29.44 2.15 -12.38
N LYS A 9 -29.91 1.55 -11.29
CA LYS A 9 -31.25 0.95 -11.04
C LYS A 9 -31.32 -0.59 -11.12
N ARG A 10 -31.40 -1.16 -9.91
CA ARG A 10 -32.23 -2.31 -9.49
C ARG A 10 -32.22 -3.52 -10.42
N TYR A 11 -31.41 -4.54 -10.12
CA TYR A 11 -31.79 -5.95 -10.31
C TYR A 11 -30.92 -6.87 -9.43
N LEU A 12 -31.47 -7.27 -8.28
CA LEU A 12 -31.02 -8.42 -7.49
C LEU A 12 -31.38 -9.70 -8.28
N PHE A 13 -30.40 -10.48 -8.74
CA PHE A 13 -30.65 -11.78 -9.38
C PHE A 13 -29.78 -12.88 -8.73
N ARG A 14 -30.43 -13.94 -8.21
CA ARG A 14 -29.78 -15.24 -8.00
C ARG A 14 -29.12 -15.65 -9.32
N GLN A 15 -27.81 -15.88 -9.36
CA GLN A 15 -27.16 -16.42 -10.56
C GLN A 15 -26.86 -17.89 -10.32
N VAL A 16 -27.46 -18.75 -11.13
CA VAL A 16 -27.15 -20.18 -11.16
C VAL A 16 -26.30 -20.41 -12.42
N LEU A 17 -25.03 -20.76 -12.22
CA LEU A 17 -24.10 -21.15 -13.28
C LEU A 17 -24.08 -22.68 -13.36
N CYS A 18 -25.12 -23.27 -13.96
CA CYS A 18 -25.17 -24.71 -14.16
C CYS A 18 -24.51 -25.14 -15.46
N TYR A 19 -23.86 -26.30 -15.42
CA TYR A 19 -23.51 -27.08 -16.60
C TYR A 19 -24.65 -28.04 -16.95
N ASN A 20 -25.06 -28.09 -18.22
CA ASN A 20 -25.98 -29.10 -18.73
C ASN A 20 -25.44 -29.65 -20.07
N PRO A 21 -25.01 -30.93 -20.13
CA PRO A 21 -24.48 -31.53 -21.35
C PRO A 21 -25.56 -31.88 -22.38
N SER A 22 -26.84 -31.94 -22.00
CA SER A 22 -27.96 -32.38 -22.87
C SER A 22 -28.59 -31.27 -23.74
N ILE A 23 -27.99 -30.07 -23.79
CA ILE A 23 -28.48 -28.95 -24.62
C ILE A 23 -27.40 -28.60 -25.66
N GLU A 24 -27.55 -29.14 -26.87
CA GLU A 24 -26.83 -28.68 -28.05
C GLU A 24 -27.44 -27.35 -28.55
N GLY A 25 -26.69 -26.26 -28.42
CA GLY A 25 -27.09 -24.94 -28.86
C GLY A 25 -26.03 -23.88 -28.55
N SER A 26 -25.92 -22.86 -29.42
CA SER A 26 -24.82 -21.87 -29.42
C SER A 26 -24.52 -21.28 -28.03
N ARG A 27 -23.26 -20.85 -27.81
CA ARG A 27 -22.70 -20.31 -26.54
C ARG A 27 -23.57 -19.29 -25.76
N ARG A 28 -24.61 -18.72 -26.36
CA ARG A 28 -25.56 -17.80 -25.72
C ARG A 28 -26.75 -18.46 -24.98
N THR A 29 -26.99 -19.76 -25.10
CA THR A 29 -28.26 -20.39 -24.63
C THR A 29 -28.13 -21.36 -23.43
N LYS A 30 -27.02 -21.33 -22.66
CA LYS A 30 -26.83 -22.19 -21.46
C LYS A 30 -27.14 -21.51 -20.11
N LYS A 31 -28.17 -20.65 -20.02
CA LYS A 31 -28.62 -20.07 -18.73
C LYS A 31 -30.11 -20.31 -18.53
N ARG A 32 -30.48 -21.22 -17.62
CA ARG A 32 -31.85 -21.33 -17.09
C ARG A 32 -31.79 -21.12 -15.57
N LEU A 33 -32.55 -20.16 -15.09
CA LEU A 33 -32.64 -19.75 -13.68
C LEU A 33 -33.79 -20.52 -13.00
N ALA A 34 -33.50 -21.26 -11.93
CA ALA A 34 -34.52 -21.75 -11.02
C ALA A 34 -34.69 -20.72 -9.89
N ALA A 35 -35.80 -19.99 -9.87
CA ALA A 35 -36.15 -19.06 -8.80
C ALA A 35 -37.12 -19.74 -7.83
N GLY A 36 -36.80 -19.71 -6.54
CA GLY A 36 -37.75 -20.04 -5.47
C GLY A 36 -37.65 -18.99 -4.37
N ASN A 37 -38.77 -18.65 -3.73
CA ASN A 37 -38.78 -17.79 -2.54
C ASN A 37 -38.42 -18.64 -1.31
N PHE A 38 -37.47 -18.16 -0.51
CA PHE A 38 -37.05 -18.80 0.74
C PHE A 38 -36.86 -17.72 1.79
N GLY A 39 -37.42 -17.95 2.99
CA GLY A 39 -37.41 -17.03 4.11
C GLY A 39 -36.06 -16.96 4.82
N SER A 40 -35.89 -15.87 5.56
CA SER A 40 -34.66 -15.40 6.20
C SER A 40 -34.22 -16.20 7.42
N GLY A 41 -32.91 -16.27 7.62
CA GLY A 41 -32.34 -16.67 8.90
C GLY A 41 -30.83 -16.80 8.87
N VAL A 42 -30.12 -15.72 9.19
CA VAL A 42 -28.86 -15.74 9.97
C VAL A 42 -28.84 -14.39 10.68
N ASP A 43 -28.57 -14.36 11.98
CA ASP A 43 -28.43 -13.12 12.75
C ASP A 43 -27.10 -13.18 13.50
N ASP A 44 -26.08 -12.60 12.89
CA ASP A 44 -24.89 -12.16 13.62
C ASP A 44 -24.81 -10.64 13.44
N MET A 45 -25.55 -9.96 14.31
CA MET A 45 -25.85 -8.53 14.27
C MET A 45 -24.57 -7.68 14.35
N ALA A 46 -23.55 -8.14 15.09
CA ALA A 46 -22.30 -7.40 15.29
C ALA A 46 -21.48 -7.26 13.99
N LEU A 47 -21.38 -8.33 13.21
CA LEU A 47 -20.66 -8.31 11.94
C LEU A 47 -21.44 -7.59 10.85
N ARG A 48 -22.78 -7.63 10.88
CA ARG A 48 -23.64 -6.78 10.05
C ARG A 48 -23.42 -5.30 10.33
N GLU A 49 -23.43 -4.90 11.60
CA GLU A 49 -23.23 -3.51 12.00
C GLU A 49 -21.83 -3.01 11.63
N LEU A 50 -20.79 -3.82 11.87
CA LEU A 50 -19.42 -3.51 11.45
C LEU A 50 -19.35 -3.33 9.92
N THR A 51 -19.86 -4.31 9.16
CA THR A 51 -19.84 -4.28 7.70
C THR A 51 -20.63 -3.08 7.15
N LYS A 52 -21.81 -2.77 7.72
CA LYS A 52 -22.65 -1.62 7.34
C LYS A 52 -21.99 -0.27 7.64
N GLU A 53 -21.30 -0.14 8.78
CA GLU A 53 -20.61 1.09 9.17
C GLU A 53 -19.43 1.41 8.24
N TYR A 54 -18.66 0.40 7.82
CA TYR A 54 -17.38 0.60 7.12
C TYR A 54 -17.43 0.42 5.60
N LEU A 55 -18.39 -0.35 5.06
CA LEU A 55 -18.57 -0.46 3.59
C LEU A 55 -18.95 0.88 2.94
N THR A 56 -19.52 1.83 3.69
CA THR A 56 -19.85 3.17 3.19
C THR A 56 -18.65 4.12 3.09
N LYS A 57 -17.50 3.79 3.71
CA LYS A 57 -16.37 4.72 3.89
C LYS A 57 -15.04 4.26 3.28
N ALA A 58 -14.83 2.97 3.01
CA ALA A 58 -13.49 2.48 2.66
C ALA A 58 -13.45 1.17 1.84
N VAL A 59 -14.31 1.00 0.83
CA VAL A 59 -14.19 -0.13 -0.10
C VAL A 59 -13.37 0.31 -1.31
N TYR A 60 -12.10 -0.07 -1.33
CA TYR A 60 -11.30 0.01 -2.55
C TYR A 60 -11.69 -1.15 -3.47
N HIS A 61 -11.93 -0.84 -4.75
CA HIS A 61 -12.25 -1.86 -5.74
C HIS A 61 -11.05 -2.83 -5.89
N THR A 62 -11.28 -4.12 -5.70
CA THR A 62 -10.24 -5.16 -5.88
C THR A 62 -9.98 -5.39 -7.36
N PRO A 63 -8.77 -5.13 -7.90
CA PRO A 63 -8.48 -5.36 -9.31
C PRO A 63 -8.64 -6.84 -9.72
N LEU A 64 -9.05 -7.08 -10.97
CA LEU A 64 -9.33 -8.41 -11.51
C LEU A 64 -8.17 -9.38 -11.35
N GLU A 65 -6.95 -8.90 -11.58
CA GLU A 65 -5.71 -9.65 -11.43
C GLU A 65 -5.47 -10.14 -10.00
N ILE A 66 -5.81 -9.35 -8.98
CA ILE A 66 -5.69 -9.74 -7.56
C ILE A 66 -6.76 -10.75 -7.21
N VAL A 67 -7.98 -10.53 -7.69
CA VAL A 67 -9.09 -11.46 -7.51
C VAL A 67 -8.80 -12.82 -8.14
N ARG A 68 -8.27 -12.85 -9.38
CA ARG A 68 -7.83 -14.09 -10.03
C ARG A 68 -6.71 -14.74 -9.25
N LEU A 69 -5.72 -13.98 -8.79
CA LEU A 69 -4.60 -14.50 -8.00
C LEU A 69 -5.09 -15.16 -6.69
N MET A 70 -5.99 -14.52 -5.94
CA MET A 70 -6.59 -15.10 -4.73
C MET A 70 -7.35 -16.38 -5.03
N ALA A 71 -8.17 -16.38 -6.08
CA ALA A 71 -8.90 -17.57 -6.49
C ALA A 71 -7.95 -18.71 -6.91
N GLU A 72 -6.84 -18.41 -7.59
CA GLU A 72 -5.82 -19.38 -7.99
C GLU A 72 -5.06 -19.96 -6.79
N ALA A 73 -4.68 -19.10 -5.84
CA ALA A 73 -3.92 -19.47 -4.65
C ALA A 73 -4.72 -20.25 -3.59
N LEU A 74 -6.05 -20.06 -3.55
CA LEU A 74 -6.92 -20.77 -2.62
C LEU A 74 -7.31 -22.16 -3.18
N PRO A 75 -7.17 -23.24 -2.40
CA PRO A 75 -7.58 -24.59 -2.81
C PRO A 75 -9.10 -24.76 -2.71
N LEU A 76 -9.82 -24.23 -3.71
CA LEU A 76 -11.27 -24.38 -3.82
C LEU A 76 -11.66 -25.79 -4.30
N GLN A 77 -12.47 -26.49 -3.49
CA GLN A 77 -13.07 -27.81 -3.78
C GLN A 77 -14.60 -27.74 -3.62
N GLU A 78 -15.33 -28.86 -3.79
CA GLU A 78 -16.77 -28.94 -3.51
C GLU A 78 -17.08 -28.47 -2.08
N GLY A 79 -18.07 -27.57 -1.91
CA GLY A 79 -18.33 -26.91 -0.64
C GLY A 79 -18.98 -25.54 -0.71
N THR A 80 -18.80 -24.76 0.33
CA THR A 80 -19.39 -23.45 0.58
C THR A 80 -18.31 -22.37 0.65
N VAL A 81 -18.56 -21.23 0.01
CA VAL A 81 -17.61 -20.12 -0.08
C VAL A 81 -18.27 -18.83 0.39
N LEU A 82 -17.63 -18.12 1.30
CA LEU A 82 -18.08 -16.81 1.78
C LEU A 82 -17.17 -15.69 1.27
N ASP A 83 -17.75 -14.60 0.80
CA ASP A 83 -17.09 -13.29 0.73
C ASP A 83 -17.63 -12.40 1.85
N ILE A 84 -16.82 -12.21 2.90
CA ILE A 84 -17.21 -11.47 4.12
C ILE A 84 -17.15 -9.95 3.91
N CYS A 85 -16.50 -9.47 2.85
CA CYS A 85 -16.29 -8.06 2.54
C CYS A 85 -16.67 -7.74 1.09
N GLY A 86 -17.64 -8.46 0.51
CA GLY A 86 -17.82 -8.51 -0.95
C GLY A 86 -18.41 -7.27 -1.61
N GLY A 87 -18.66 -6.20 -0.84
CA GLY A 87 -19.18 -4.93 -1.36
C GLY A 87 -20.40 -5.12 -2.27
N SER A 88 -20.52 -4.29 -3.31
CA SER A 88 -21.66 -4.30 -4.23
C SER A 88 -21.50 -5.16 -5.49
N GLU A 89 -20.37 -5.86 -5.69
CA GLU A 89 -20.01 -6.41 -7.01
C GLU A 89 -19.79 -7.94 -7.08
N ASP A 90 -19.88 -8.69 -5.96
CA ASP A 90 -19.67 -10.15 -5.86
C ASP A 90 -18.39 -10.65 -6.57
N PHE A 91 -17.40 -9.78 -6.73
CA PHE A 91 -16.39 -9.94 -7.77
C PHE A 91 -15.42 -11.10 -7.47
N LEU A 92 -15.08 -11.28 -6.19
CA LEU A 92 -14.29 -12.42 -5.71
C LEU A 92 -15.01 -13.75 -5.98
N LEU A 93 -16.31 -13.83 -5.67
CA LEU A 93 -17.12 -15.04 -5.89
C LEU A 93 -17.24 -15.37 -7.38
N ARG A 94 -17.43 -14.37 -8.25
CA ARG A 94 -17.53 -14.59 -9.70
C ARG A 94 -16.24 -15.12 -10.30
N ALA A 95 -15.09 -14.63 -9.85
CA ALA A 95 -13.80 -15.13 -10.34
C ALA A 95 -13.49 -16.53 -9.82
N ALA A 96 -13.80 -16.81 -8.54
CA ALA A 96 -13.73 -18.15 -7.98
C ALA A 96 -14.59 -19.15 -8.78
N ALA A 97 -15.83 -18.77 -9.10
CA ALA A 97 -16.71 -19.57 -9.96
C ALA A 97 -16.17 -19.74 -11.40
N MET A 98 -15.47 -18.74 -11.96
CA MET A 98 -14.82 -18.89 -13.27
C MET A 98 -13.66 -19.88 -13.26
N LYS A 99 -12.88 -19.96 -12.17
CA LYS A 99 -11.83 -20.99 -12.00
C LYS A 99 -12.45 -22.38 -11.97
N GLN A 100 -13.55 -22.55 -11.24
CA GLN A 100 -14.16 -23.86 -11.01
C GLN A 100 -14.94 -24.43 -12.21
N LYS A 101 -15.28 -23.63 -13.23
CA LYS A 101 -15.90 -24.13 -14.48
C LYS A 101 -15.13 -25.27 -15.19
N LYS A 102 -13.94 -25.61 -14.73
CA LYS A 102 -13.14 -26.75 -15.20
C LYS A 102 -13.54 -28.09 -14.59
N SER A 103 -14.29 -28.14 -13.47
CA SER A 103 -14.73 -29.40 -12.84
C SER A 103 -16.23 -29.63 -13.09
N GLU A 104 -16.58 -30.71 -13.80
CA GLU A 104 -17.98 -31.05 -14.12
C GLU A 104 -18.71 -31.74 -12.96
N GLU A 105 -18.04 -32.06 -11.85
CA GLU A 105 -18.59 -32.90 -10.77
C GLU A 105 -18.82 -32.17 -9.44
N GLU A 106 -18.12 -31.07 -9.18
CA GLU A 106 -18.14 -30.37 -7.89
C GLU A 106 -19.26 -29.32 -7.80
N LEU A 107 -19.88 -29.19 -6.63
CA LEU A 107 -20.86 -28.14 -6.32
C LEU A 107 -20.24 -27.09 -5.37
N LEU A 108 -20.11 -25.85 -5.84
CA LEU A 108 -19.82 -24.70 -4.99
C LEU A 108 -21.04 -23.81 -4.76
N ILE A 109 -21.22 -23.42 -3.50
CA ILE A 109 -22.27 -22.53 -3.04
C ILE A 109 -21.60 -21.29 -2.46
N PHE A 110 -21.67 -20.20 -3.20
CA PHE A 110 -21.07 -18.92 -2.88
C PHE A 110 -22.09 -18.01 -2.20
N GLU A 111 -21.69 -17.38 -1.11
CA GLU A 111 -22.48 -16.40 -0.36
C GLU A 111 -21.71 -15.09 -0.18
N ASN A 112 -22.41 -13.96 -0.24
CA ASN A 112 -21.84 -12.63 -0.02
C ASN A 112 -22.54 -11.91 1.15
N TRP A 113 -21.75 -11.28 2.02
CA TRP A 113 -22.26 -10.38 3.05
C TRP A 113 -22.14 -8.91 2.62
N THR A 114 -23.27 -8.30 2.22
CA THR A 114 -23.27 -6.94 1.63
C THR A 114 -23.57 -5.80 2.60
N GLY A 115 -23.71 -6.05 3.91
CA GLY A 115 -24.00 -5.04 4.94
C GLY A 115 -25.32 -4.26 4.79
N THR A 116 -26.09 -4.47 3.73
CA THR A 116 -27.39 -3.81 3.50
C THR A 116 -28.52 -4.61 4.12
N GLU A 117 -29.23 -4.02 5.10
CA GLU A 117 -30.42 -4.61 5.75
C GLU A 117 -31.61 -4.84 4.81
N ASP A 118 -31.66 -4.17 3.66
CA ASP A 118 -32.87 -4.13 2.86
C ASP A 118 -32.80 -5.09 1.66
N THR A 119 -32.91 -6.39 1.94
CA THR A 119 -33.78 -7.23 1.11
C THR A 119 -35.04 -7.45 1.93
N SER A 120 -35.99 -6.52 1.82
CA SER A 120 -37.35 -6.63 2.37
C SER A 120 -38.09 -7.91 1.96
N ASP A 121 -37.49 -8.69 1.05
CA ASP A 121 -37.91 -9.97 0.49
C ASP A 121 -37.09 -11.20 0.99
N GLY A 122 -36.20 -11.04 1.98
CA GLY A 122 -35.51 -12.16 2.65
C GLY A 122 -34.56 -12.96 1.77
N ARG A 123 -34.03 -12.36 0.71
CA ARG A 123 -33.21 -13.05 -0.31
C ARG A 123 -31.73 -13.01 0.04
N GLU A 124 -31.15 -14.16 0.34
CA GLU A 124 -29.69 -14.35 0.40
C GLU A 124 -29.04 -14.14 -0.99
N ASN A 125 -27.91 -13.45 -1.05
CA ASN A 125 -27.07 -13.35 -2.25
C ASN A 125 -26.29 -14.65 -2.44
N LEU A 126 -26.96 -15.63 -3.05
CA LEU A 126 -26.43 -16.96 -3.32
C LEU A 126 -26.03 -17.10 -4.81
N LEU A 127 -24.79 -17.51 -5.06
CA LEU A 127 -24.29 -17.94 -6.37
C LEU A 127 -23.99 -19.44 -6.30
N VAL A 128 -24.54 -20.23 -7.22
CA VAL A 128 -24.30 -21.69 -7.26
C VAL A 128 -23.60 -22.06 -8.55
N CYS A 129 -22.49 -22.79 -8.45
CA CYS A 129 -21.69 -23.28 -9.56
C CYS A 129 -21.54 -24.81 -9.44
N GLY A 130 -21.87 -25.55 -10.49
CA GLY A 130 -21.76 -27.02 -10.49
C GLY A 130 -22.85 -27.73 -11.30
N PRO A 131 -23.00 -29.05 -11.12
CA PRO A 131 -24.02 -29.87 -11.77
C PRO A 131 -25.45 -29.38 -11.47
N ALA A 132 -26.31 -29.37 -12.49
CA ALA A 132 -27.66 -28.82 -12.38
C ALA A 132 -28.56 -29.59 -11.41
N ASP A 133 -28.39 -30.90 -11.32
CA ASP A 133 -29.07 -31.82 -10.41
C ASP A 133 -28.64 -31.58 -8.95
N LYS A 134 -27.32 -31.54 -8.67
CA LYS A 134 -26.79 -31.22 -7.34
C LYS A 134 -27.25 -29.85 -6.85
N ALA A 135 -27.19 -28.84 -7.73
CA ALA A 135 -27.66 -27.48 -7.42
C ALA A 135 -29.16 -27.44 -7.11
N ALA A 136 -29.98 -28.15 -7.89
CA ALA A 136 -31.42 -28.23 -7.66
C ALA A 136 -31.77 -28.90 -6.33
N ASP A 137 -31.05 -29.96 -5.95
CA ASP A 137 -31.30 -30.68 -4.70
C ASP A 137 -30.84 -29.88 -3.47
N HIS A 138 -29.72 -29.15 -3.56
CA HIS A 138 -29.29 -28.24 -2.50
C HIS A 138 -30.35 -27.15 -2.23
N LEU A 139 -30.87 -26.53 -3.29
CA LEU A 139 -31.89 -25.48 -3.20
C LEU A 139 -33.23 -26.00 -2.63
N LYS A 140 -33.56 -27.29 -2.78
CA LYS A 140 -34.77 -27.89 -2.19
C LYS A 140 -34.63 -28.13 -0.68
N LYS A 141 -33.44 -28.54 -0.20
CA LYS A 141 -33.18 -28.92 1.20
C LYS A 141 -33.21 -27.75 2.19
N LYS A 142 -33.02 -26.51 1.75
CA LYS A 142 -32.95 -25.31 2.61
C LYS A 142 -34.31 -24.83 3.15
N LYS A 143 -35.43 -25.52 2.85
CA LYS A 143 -36.74 -25.23 3.46
C LYS A 143 -36.78 -25.76 4.91
N GLY A 144 -36.54 -24.89 5.90
CA GLY A 144 -37.09 -25.08 7.25
C GLY A 144 -36.13 -25.42 8.40
N LYS A 145 -34.85 -25.01 8.39
CA LYS A 145 -34.00 -25.07 9.60
C LYS A 145 -33.75 -23.69 10.20
N LYS A 146 -33.90 -23.56 11.53
CA LYS A 146 -33.35 -22.46 12.33
C LYS A 146 -31.81 -22.59 12.37
N SER A 147 -31.10 -21.46 12.32
CA SER A 147 -29.67 -21.40 12.05
C SER A 147 -28.79 -21.66 13.29
N GLU A 148 -27.87 -22.61 13.16
CA GLU A 148 -26.63 -22.70 13.94
C GLU A 148 -25.61 -21.65 13.42
N GLU A 149 -24.51 -21.44 14.15
CA GLU A 149 -23.36 -20.66 13.65
C GLU A 149 -22.90 -21.22 12.30
N LYS A 150 -22.82 -20.35 11.29
CA LYS A 150 -22.58 -20.77 9.91
C LYS A 150 -21.10 -20.68 9.58
N THR A 151 -20.51 -21.82 9.28
CA THR A 151 -19.13 -21.93 8.82
C THR A 151 -19.07 -22.27 7.33
N PHE A 152 -17.93 -21.98 6.69
CA PHE A 152 -17.73 -22.11 5.26
C PHE A 152 -16.39 -22.80 4.95
N ASP A 153 -16.37 -23.62 3.90
CA ASP A 153 -15.17 -24.35 3.47
C ASP A 153 -14.10 -23.42 2.91
N ALA A 154 -14.51 -22.28 2.33
CA ALA A 154 -13.60 -21.22 1.91
C ALA A 154 -14.13 -19.82 2.26
N VAL A 155 -13.24 -18.94 2.75
CA VAL A 155 -13.55 -17.54 3.04
C VAL A 155 -12.61 -16.62 2.27
N LEU A 156 -13.16 -15.71 1.47
CA LEU A 156 -12.42 -14.71 0.71
C LEU A 156 -12.69 -13.32 1.30
N MET A 157 -11.66 -12.48 1.38
CA MET A 157 -11.87 -11.10 1.81
C MET A 157 -10.84 -10.10 1.30
N ASN A 158 -11.32 -8.88 0.99
CA ASN A 158 -10.52 -7.68 0.90
C ASN A 158 -11.08 -6.66 1.92
N PRO A 159 -10.63 -6.71 3.19
CA PRO A 159 -11.20 -5.90 4.26
C PRO A 159 -10.80 -4.43 4.11
N PRO A 160 -11.58 -3.48 4.64
CA PRO A 160 -11.16 -2.10 4.75
C PRO A 160 -9.93 -1.99 5.68
N PHE A 161 -8.97 -1.16 5.30
CA PHE A 161 -7.79 -0.87 6.13
C PHE A 161 -8.00 0.39 6.95
N GLY A 162 -7.59 0.38 8.21
CA GLY A 162 -7.67 1.56 9.06
C GLY A 162 -8.00 1.26 10.52
N TYR A 163 -8.59 2.23 11.20
CA TYR A 163 -8.90 2.13 12.63
C TYR A 163 -10.36 2.42 12.91
N THR A 164 -10.92 1.69 13.88
CA THR A 164 -12.21 1.96 14.52
C THR A 164 -12.05 2.30 16.00
N LYS A 165 -13.10 2.85 16.62
CA LYS A 165 -13.19 3.02 18.07
C LYS A 165 -13.45 1.66 18.72
N GLY A 166 -12.51 1.19 19.55
CA GLY A 166 -12.71 0.00 20.37
C GLY A 166 -13.57 0.28 21.60
N GLU A 167 -14.18 -0.77 22.14
CA GLU A 167 -15.01 -0.73 23.37
C GLU A 167 -14.26 -0.15 24.59
N LYS A 168 -12.94 -0.36 24.67
CA LYS A 168 -12.08 0.12 25.75
C LYS A 168 -11.22 1.33 25.35
N LYS A 169 -11.79 2.50 25.03
CA LYS A 169 -11.09 3.80 24.79
C LYS A 169 -9.86 3.80 23.83
N GLY A 170 -9.54 2.68 23.18
CA GLY A 170 -8.40 2.48 22.29
C GLY A 170 -8.85 2.35 20.83
N ARG A 171 -7.95 2.64 19.90
CA ARG A 171 -8.21 2.42 18.47
C ARG A 171 -7.88 0.97 18.13
N VAL A 172 -8.81 0.26 17.47
CA VAL A 172 -8.59 -1.11 17.00
C VAL A 172 -8.46 -1.09 15.48
N ARG A 173 -7.61 -1.95 14.93
CA ARG A 173 -7.39 -2.06 13.49
C ARG A 173 -8.51 -2.85 12.84
N LEU A 174 -9.10 -2.30 11.78
CA LEU A 174 -10.20 -2.92 11.05
C LEU A 174 -9.75 -4.24 10.43
N GLU A 175 -8.59 -4.26 9.76
CA GLU A 175 -8.08 -5.47 9.09
C GLU A 175 -7.91 -6.64 10.07
N SER A 176 -7.50 -6.36 11.31
CA SER A 176 -7.29 -7.36 12.36
C SER A 176 -8.61 -7.93 12.89
N GLN A 177 -9.64 -7.08 13.00
CA GLN A 177 -10.99 -7.50 13.41
C GLN A 177 -11.64 -8.37 12.35
N PHE A 178 -11.64 -7.92 11.09
CA PHE A 178 -12.19 -8.69 9.97
C PHE A 178 -11.46 -10.03 9.81
N LEU A 179 -10.13 -10.06 9.96
CA LEU A 179 -9.36 -11.30 9.90
C LEU A 179 -9.72 -12.27 11.03
N THR A 180 -9.94 -11.74 12.25
CA THR A 180 -10.39 -12.54 13.39
C THR A 180 -11.78 -13.13 13.15
N GLN A 181 -12.72 -12.33 12.65
CA GLN A 181 -14.08 -12.77 12.34
C GLN A 181 -14.11 -13.77 11.19
N ALA A 182 -13.31 -13.54 10.15
CA ALA A 182 -13.16 -14.48 9.04
C ALA A 182 -12.73 -15.86 9.56
N ALA A 183 -11.81 -15.93 10.54
CA ALA A 183 -11.38 -17.18 11.14
C ALA A 183 -12.49 -17.94 11.89
N ASP A 184 -13.46 -17.22 12.45
CA ASP A 184 -14.62 -17.83 13.12
C ASP A 184 -15.62 -18.38 12.08
N CYS A 185 -15.71 -17.76 10.90
CA CYS A 185 -16.51 -18.24 9.77
C CYS A 185 -15.89 -19.42 9.00
N VAL A 186 -14.61 -19.74 9.18
CA VAL A 186 -13.97 -20.88 8.50
C VAL A 186 -14.39 -22.20 9.16
N ALA A 187 -14.83 -23.17 8.35
CA ALA A 187 -15.16 -24.53 8.78
C ALA A 187 -13.89 -25.32 9.16
N GLU A 188 -14.04 -26.43 9.89
CA GLU A 188 -12.90 -27.32 10.15
C GLU A 188 -12.32 -27.84 8.82
N ASN A 189 -10.99 -27.76 8.67
CA ASN A 189 -10.25 -27.98 7.41
C ASN A 189 -10.59 -27.02 6.27
N GLY A 190 -11.34 -25.94 6.54
CA GLY A 190 -11.58 -24.88 5.58
C GLY A 190 -10.41 -23.90 5.46
N HIS A 191 -10.41 -23.10 4.40
CA HIS A 191 -9.35 -22.15 4.09
C HIS A 191 -9.87 -20.71 4.02
N CYS A 192 -9.00 -19.74 4.27
CA CYS A 192 -9.27 -18.33 4.05
C CYS A 192 -8.15 -17.68 3.26
N ALA A 193 -8.50 -16.83 2.29
CA ALA A 193 -7.57 -15.90 1.65
C ALA A 193 -8.02 -14.46 1.88
N ALA A 194 -7.12 -13.68 2.47
CA ALA A 194 -7.37 -12.31 2.88
C ALA A 194 -6.34 -11.37 2.27
N VAL A 195 -6.78 -10.25 1.67
CA VAL A 195 -5.88 -9.13 1.40
C VAL A 195 -5.57 -8.44 2.73
N VAL A 196 -4.28 -8.25 3.04
CA VAL A 196 -3.83 -7.58 4.27
C VAL A 196 -2.83 -6.48 3.95
N PRO A 197 -2.76 -5.40 4.76
CA PRO A 197 -1.72 -4.39 4.60
C PRO A 197 -0.36 -4.96 5.04
N GLY A 198 0.73 -4.53 4.40
CA GLY A 198 2.09 -4.96 4.77
C GLY A 198 2.44 -4.64 6.22
N GLY A 199 1.78 -3.64 6.81
CA GLY A 199 1.88 -3.39 8.25
C GLY A 199 1.42 -4.56 9.13
N LEU A 200 0.34 -5.26 8.78
CA LEU A 200 -0.13 -6.41 9.57
C LEU A 200 0.92 -7.51 9.59
N LEU A 201 1.65 -7.68 8.48
CA LEU A 201 2.70 -8.68 8.32
C LEU A 201 3.98 -8.33 9.12
N ASN A 202 4.32 -7.04 9.27
CA ASN A 202 5.66 -6.63 9.71
C ASN A 202 5.70 -5.87 11.05
N ARG A 203 4.58 -5.28 11.49
CA ARG A 203 4.57 -4.44 12.70
C ARG A 203 4.90 -5.27 13.95
N THR A 204 5.66 -4.66 14.86
CA THR A 204 6.11 -5.26 16.13
C THR A 204 5.29 -4.80 17.34
N ALA A 205 4.16 -4.12 17.13
CA ALA A 205 3.24 -3.82 18.22
C ALA A 205 2.70 -5.13 18.82
N VAL A 206 2.52 -5.16 20.14
CA VAL A 206 2.12 -6.38 20.88
C VAL A 206 0.85 -7.00 20.28
N GLU A 207 -0.15 -6.18 19.96
CA GLU A 207 -1.41 -6.61 19.32
C GLU A 207 -1.19 -7.32 17.97
N ASP A 208 -0.23 -6.85 17.17
CA ASP A 208 0.05 -7.40 15.84
C ASP A 208 0.83 -8.72 15.95
N VAL A 209 1.78 -8.78 16.87
CA VAL A 209 2.55 -9.99 17.18
C VAL A 209 1.63 -11.08 17.73
N GLU A 210 0.74 -10.75 18.67
CA GLU A 210 -0.23 -11.68 19.24
C GLU A 210 -1.23 -12.19 18.20
N LEU A 211 -1.69 -11.32 17.29
CA LEU A 211 -2.57 -11.72 16.20
C LEU A 211 -1.87 -12.73 15.28
N ARG A 212 -0.66 -12.41 14.78
CA ARG A 212 0.09 -13.33 13.92
C ARG A 212 0.43 -14.63 14.62
N LYS A 213 0.83 -14.56 15.90
CA LYS A 213 1.05 -15.74 16.75
C LYS A 213 -0.21 -16.61 16.82
N ARG A 214 -1.39 -16.03 17.06
CA ARG A 214 -2.66 -16.76 17.07
C ARG A 214 -2.87 -17.51 15.75
N PHE A 215 -2.66 -16.87 14.61
CA PHE A 215 -2.81 -17.52 13.31
C PHE A 215 -1.77 -18.61 13.06
N VAL A 216 -0.50 -18.37 13.38
CA VAL A 216 0.57 -19.36 13.15
C VAL A 216 0.43 -20.58 14.08
N GLU A 217 0.00 -20.39 15.32
CA GLU A 217 -0.07 -21.46 16.33
C GLU A 217 -1.41 -22.20 16.37
N LYS A 218 -2.54 -21.47 16.27
CA LYS A 218 -3.89 -22.08 16.34
C LYS A 218 -4.40 -22.51 14.98
N PHE A 219 -3.96 -21.85 13.92
CA PHE A 219 -4.31 -22.16 12.54
C PHE A 219 -3.04 -22.63 11.81
N HIS A 220 -3.19 -22.96 10.54
CA HIS A 220 -2.08 -23.21 9.64
C HIS A 220 -1.98 -22.06 8.65
N VAL A 221 -1.01 -21.17 8.81
CA VAL A 221 -0.70 -20.15 7.80
C VAL A 221 0.04 -20.85 6.65
N GLU A 222 -0.69 -21.17 5.60
CA GLU A 222 -0.18 -21.93 4.45
C GLU A 222 0.74 -21.06 3.60
N GLN A 223 0.30 -19.84 3.28
CA GLN A 223 0.96 -18.99 2.31
C GLN A 223 0.84 -17.50 2.67
N VAL A 224 1.91 -16.76 2.38
CA VAL A 224 1.92 -15.30 2.37
C VAL A 224 2.47 -14.83 1.03
N ILE A 225 1.65 -14.13 0.24
CA ILE A 225 2.00 -13.63 -1.09
C ILE A 225 2.17 -12.12 -1.01
N LEU A 226 3.39 -11.62 -1.12
CA LEU A 226 3.70 -10.19 -1.08
C LEU A 226 3.45 -9.57 -2.46
N LEU A 227 2.63 -8.52 -2.51
CA LEU A 227 2.18 -7.90 -3.75
C LEU A 227 3.00 -6.65 -4.10
N PRO A 228 3.19 -6.33 -5.39
CA PRO A 228 3.82 -5.08 -5.80
C PRO A 228 3.00 -3.87 -5.33
N ILE A 229 3.66 -2.75 -5.05
CA ILE A 229 2.98 -1.52 -4.59
C ILE A 229 1.94 -1.00 -5.60
N SER A 230 2.10 -1.38 -6.87
CA SER A 230 1.20 -1.07 -7.99
C SER A 230 -0.05 -1.96 -8.07
N ALA A 231 -0.15 -2.99 -7.21
CA ALA A 231 -1.20 -4.01 -7.24
C ALA A 231 -2.61 -3.44 -7.23
N PHE A 232 -2.84 -2.36 -6.48
CA PHE A 232 -4.16 -1.73 -6.30
C PHE A 232 -4.31 -0.41 -7.07
N LEU A 233 -3.39 -0.04 -7.96
CA LEU A 233 -3.56 1.16 -8.79
C LEU A 233 -4.76 1.04 -9.76
N PRO A 234 -5.44 2.15 -10.09
CA PRO A 234 -5.19 3.51 -9.63
C PRO A 234 -5.83 3.84 -8.27
N TYR A 235 -6.41 2.85 -7.58
CA TYR A 235 -7.20 3.08 -6.37
C TYR A 235 -6.35 3.37 -5.13
N ALA A 236 -5.23 2.65 -4.97
CA ALA A 236 -4.32 2.84 -3.85
C ALA A 236 -2.88 2.42 -4.20
N GLU A 237 -1.93 3.15 -3.64
CA GLU A 237 -0.49 2.86 -3.68
C GLU A 237 -0.02 2.45 -2.27
N VAL A 238 -0.32 1.21 -1.90
CA VAL A 238 -0.09 0.67 -0.56
C VAL A 238 0.58 -0.69 -0.67
N ARG A 239 1.55 -0.98 0.21
CA ARG A 239 2.12 -2.33 0.32
C ARG A 239 1.07 -3.26 0.91
N THR A 240 0.76 -4.33 0.19
CA THR A 240 -0.24 -5.33 0.58
C THR A 240 0.31 -6.74 0.34
N GLY A 241 -0.36 -7.72 0.93
CA GLY A 241 -0.14 -9.13 0.66
C GLY A 241 -1.46 -9.89 0.66
N ILE A 242 -1.43 -11.12 0.15
CA ILE A 242 -2.49 -12.11 0.34
C ILE A 242 -2.02 -13.04 1.44
N PHE A 243 -2.79 -13.10 2.51
CA PHE A 243 -2.58 -13.95 3.67
C PHE A 243 -3.54 -15.13 3.60
N ILE A 244 -3.00 -16.34 3.50
CA ILE A 244 -3.77 -17.57 3.36
C ILE A 244 -3.54 -18.47 4.57
N PHE A 245 -4.64 -18.86 5.23
CA PHE A 245 -4.59 -19.79 6.36
C PHE A 245 -5.70 -20.83 6.28
N ALA A 246 -5.47 -21.98 6.91
CA ALA A 246 -6.42 -23.07 7.06
C ALA A 246 -6.78 -23.28 8.53
N LYS A 247 -8.03 -23.66 8.81
CA LYS A 247 -8.49 -24.08 10.14
C LYS A 247 -8.22 -25.56 10.35
N GLU A 248 -6.94 -25.87 10.28
CA GLU A 248 -6.35 -27.16 10.62
C GLU A 248 -4.89 -26.93 11.03
N LYS A 249 -4.19 -28.00 11.45
CA LYS A 249 -2.78 -27.87 11.84
C LYS A 249 -1.81 -27.86 10.67
N GLY A 250 -2.20 -28.42 9.52
CA GLY A 250 -1.38 -28.57 8.32
C GLY A 250 -0.02 -29.23 8.57
N ASP A 251 0.94 -28.96 7.67
CA ASP A 251 2.34 -29.38 7.81
C ASP A 251 3.16 -28.47 8.75
N GLY A 252 2.57 -27.37 9.23
CA GLY A 252 3.22 -26.38 10.08
C GLY A 252 4.23 -25.48 9.36
N MET A 253 4.29 -25.52 8.03
CA MET A 253 5.17 -24.72 7.18
C MET A 253 4.42 -23.57 6.50
N THR A 254 4.95 -22.36 6.62
CA THR A 254 4.45 -21.18 5.92
C THR A 254 5.31 -20.88 4.70
N ARG A 255 4.68 -20.80 3.53
CA ARG A 255 5.34 -20.54 2.24
C ARG A 255 5.22 -19.07 1.87
N PHE A 256 6.33 -18.41 1.61
CA PHE A 256 6.35 -17.01 1.21
C PHE A 256 6.58 -16.88 -0.29
N TYR A 257 5.73 -16.13 -0.97
CA TYR A 257 5.89 -15.75 -2.37
C TYR A 257 6.12 -14.25 -2.44
N ASP A 258 7.15 -13.82 -3.16
CA ASP A 258 7.44 -12.38 -3.34
C ASP A 258 7.22 -11.96 -4.78
N LEU A 259 6.11 -11.26 -5.02
CA LEU A 259 5.75 -10.71 -6.33
C LEU A 259 6.03 -9.19 -6.40
N ARG A 260 6.73 -8.60 -5.42
CA ARG A 260 6.96 -7.15 -5.36
C ARG A 260 7.79 -6.60 -6.52
N LYS A 261 8.64 -7.45 -7.10
CA LYS A 261 9.48 -7.13 -8.27
C LYS A 261 8.69 -7.11 -9.60
N VAL A 262 7.38 -7.41 -9.59
CA VAL A 262 6.54 -7.36 -10.80
C VAL A 262 6.24 -5.91 -11.17
N GLU A 263 6.71 -5.51 -12.36
CA GLU A 263 6.54 -4.17 -12.89
C GLU A 263 5.06 -3.81 -13.17
N PRO A 264 4.65 -2.53 -13.04
CA PRO A 264 3.26 -2.09 -13.23
C PRO A 264 2.61 -2.52 -14.56
N GLU A 265 3.37 -2.53 -15.66
CA GLU A 265 2.91 -2.99 -16.98
C GLU A 265 2.53 -4.47 -17.03
N ASN A 266 3.16 -5.28 -16.17
CA ASN A 266 2.96 -6.73 -16.09
C ASN A 266 1.97 -7.14 -15.01
N ARG A 267 1.35 -6.18 -14.32
CA ARG A 267 0.41 -6.44 -13.22
C ARG A 267 -0.75 -7.37 -13.59
N ARG A 268 -1.20 -7.34 -14.85
CA ARG A 268 -2.25 -8.24 -15.37
C ARG A 268 -1.85 -9.72 -15.39
N LEU A 269 -0.55 -10.00 -15.36
CA LEU A 269 0.03 -11.34 -15.40
C LEU A 269 0.32 -11.90 -14.00
N LEU A 270 -0.05 -11.20 -12.92
CA LEU A 270 0.20 -11.65 -11.54
C LEU A 270 -0.26 -13.09 -11.26
N PRO A 271 -1.47 -13.54 -11.68
CA PRO A 271 -1.89 -14.93 -11.50
C PRO A 271 -0.95 -15.92 -12.21
N GLU A 272 -0.60 -15.63 -13.46
CA GLU A 272 0.25 -16.50 -14.28
C GLU A 272 1.71 -16.52 -13.79
N ILE A 273 2.20 -15.40 -13.24
CA ILE A 273 3.51 -15.30 -12.61
C ILE A 273 3.51 -16.15 -11.33
N TYR A 274 2.53 -15.97 -10.45
CA TYR A 274 2.40 -16.75 -9.22
C TYR A 274 2.39 -18.26 -9.47
N GLN A 275 1.59 -18.72 -10.45
CA GLN A 275 1.53 -20.15 -10.80
C GLN A 275 2.85 -20.76 -11.26
N ARG A 276 3.79 -19.93 -11.74
CA ARG A 276 5.13 -20.36 -12.19
C ARG A 276 6.22 -20.08 -11.15
N SER A 277 5.89 -19.37 -10.08
CA SER A 277 6.81 -19.01 -9.02
C SER A 277 6.90 -20.13 -8.01
N GLU A 278 8.10 -20.32 -7.47
CA GLU A 278 8.32 -21.11 -6.26
C GLU A 278 8.35 -20.19 -5.03
N PRO A 279 8.06 -20.69 -3.82
CA PRO A 279 8.23 -19.93 -2.60
C PRO A 279 9.69 -19.42 -2.46
N VAL A 280 9.86 -18.13 -2.15
CA VAL A 280 11.19 -17.55 -1.90
C VAL A 280 11.77 -18.01 -0.56
N CYS A 281 10.91 -18.34 0.41
CA CYS A 281 11.29 -19.08 1.61
C CYS A 281 10.12 -19.88 2.15
N VAL A 282 10.44 -20.92 2.92
CA VAL A 282 9.49 -21.79 3.61
C VAL A 282 9.93 -21.90 5.06
N LEU A 283 9.08 -21.46 6.00
CA LEU A 283 9.45 -21.31 7.41
C LEU A 283 8.53 -22.15 8.29
N ASN A 284 9.10 -22.81 9.29
CA ASN A 284 8.34 -23.53 10.30
C ASN A 284 7.93 -22.61 11.46
N ARG A 285 7.01 -23.09 12.31
CA ARG A 285 6.53 -22.36 13.49
C ARG A 285 7.64 -21.93 14.46
N THR A 286 8.70 -22.73 14.61
CA THR A 286 9.82 -22.42 15.51
C THR A 286 10.58 -21.18 15.04
N ILE A 287 10.96 -21.13 13.77
CA ILE A 287 11.64 -19.97 13.18
C ILE A 287 10.74 -18.74 13.26
N LEU A 288 9.45 -18.87 12.93
CA LEU A 288 8.51 -17.75 13.05
C LEU A 288 8.43 -17.23 14.51
N SER A 289 8.47 -18.10 15.51
CA SER A 289 8.42 -17.69 16.92
C SER A 289 9.66 -16.92 17.38
N GLU A 290 10.84 -17.28 16.85
CA GLU A 290 12.12 -16.59 17.13
C GLU A 290 12.13 -15.16 16.56
N HIS A 291 11.38 -14.92 15.49
CA HIS A 291 11.27 -13.64 14.77
C HIS A 291 9.95 -12.91 15.04
N GLN A 292 9.37 -13.06 16.24
CA GLN A 292 8.14 -12.37 16.66
C GLN A 292 6.97 -12.54 15.67
N TYR A 293 6.92 -13.70 15.01
CA TYR A 293 5.95 -14.08 13.99
C TYR A 293 5.84 -13.07 12.85
N ILE A 294 6.91 -12.33 12.52
CA ILE A 294 6.90 -11.42 11.36
C ILE A 294 6.68 -12.26 10.09
N LEU A 295 5.78 -11.81 9.23
CA LEU A 295 5.38 -12.53 8.02
C LEU A 295 5.79 -11.76 6.75
N SER A 296 7.04 -11.31 6.73
CA SER A 296 7.65 -10.65 5.59
C SER A 296 9.03 -11.23 5.37
N THR A 297 9.39 -11.34 4.09
CA THR A 297 10.60 -12.03 3.66
C THR A 297 11.87 -11.29 4.07
N GLU A 298 11.82 -9.97 4.23
CA GLU A 298 12.96 -9.13 4.65
C GLU A 298 13.56 -9.56 5.98
N GLU A 299 12.74 -10.09 6.89
CA GLU A 299 13.19 -10.58 8.20
C GLU A 299 14.07 -11.83 8.07
N TYR A 300 13.86 -12.64 7.04
CA TYR A 300 14.42 -14.00 6.93
C TYR A 300 15.43 -14.17 5.81
N LEU A 301 15.28 -13.42 4.72
CA LEU A 301 16.15 -13.50 3.55
C LEU A 301 17.39 -12.61 3.65
N GLY A 302 17.59 -11.96 4.81
CA GLY A 302 18.61 -10.93 5.00
C GLY A 302 18.30 -9.71 4.13
N GLU A 303 18.99 -8.60 4.40
CA GLU A 303 19.03 -7.52 3.42
C GLU A 303 19.68 -8.07 2.15
N GLU A 304 18.90 -8.20 1.06
CA GLU A 304 19.50 -8.30 -0.27
C GLU A 304 20.46 -7.12 -0.38
N LYS A 305 21.77 -7.37 -0.28
CA LYS A 305 22.79 -6.45 -0.77
C LYS A 305 22.29 -5.94 -2.09
N ALA A 306 22.17 -4.62 -2.24
CA ALA A 306 21.48 -3.98 -3.35
C ALA A 306 21.77 -4.74 -4.65
N ASP A 307 20.79 -5.48 -5.16
CA ASP A 307 20.96 -6.36 -6.31
C ASP A 307 21.49 -5.50 -7.46
N GLU A 308 22.72 -5.75 -7.88
CA GLU A 308 23.41 -4.92 -8.87
C GLU A 308 22.58 -4.85 -10.17
N ARG A 309 21.84 -5.91 -10.49
CA ARG A 309 20.91 -5.93 -11.63
C ARG A 309 19.68 -5.05 -11.38
N ALA A 310 19.14 -5.04 -10.16
CA ALA A 310 18.03 -4.17 -9.78
C ALA A 310 18.45 -2.68 -9.81
N LEU A 311 19.66 -2.35 -9.33
CA LEU A 311 20.20 -0.99 -9.41
C LEU A 311 20.40 -0.54 -10.86
N ILE A 312 20.92 -1.42 -11.74
CA ILE A 312 21.05 -1.13 -13.17
C ILE A 312 19.68 -0.90 -13.82
N SER A 313 18.68 -1.73 -13.48
CA SER A 313 17.31 -1.56 -14.00
C SER A 313 16.68 -0.24 -13.54
N ARG A 314 16.79 0.08 -12.24
CA ARG A 314 16.31 1.33 -11.65
C ARG A 314 16.96 2.54 -12.29
N GLU A 315 18.29 2.54 -12.44
CA GLU A 315 19.02 3.63 -13.10
C GLU A 315 18.51 3.86 -14.53
N ARG A 316 18.30 2.78 -15.30
CA ARG A 316 17.76 2.87 -16.65
C ARG A 316 16.35 3.47 -16.69
N ILE A 317 15.49 3.12 -15.74
CA ILE A 317 14.12 3.66 -15.63
C ILE A 317 14.17 5.15 -15.30
N LEU A 318 14.96 5.53 -14.29
CA LEU A 318 15.12 6.91 -13.85
C LEU A 318 15.68 7.80 -14.98
N ARG A 319 16.69 7.34 -15.72
CA ARG A 319 17.24 8.08 -16.86
C ARG A 319 16.21 8.29 -17.98
N ARG A 320 15.37 7.29 -18.27
CA ARG A 320 14.29 7.43 -19.25
C ARG A 320 13.21 8.40 -18.79
N GLN A 321 12.82 8.34 -17.52
CA GLN A 321 11.85 9.26 -16.94
C GLN A 321 12.38 10.69 -16.94
N LEU A 322 13.64 10.88 -16.53
CA LEU A 322 14.33 12.17 -16.53
C LEU A 322 14.32 12.79 -17.93
N SER A 323 14.74 12.05 -18.96
CA SER A 323 14.70 12.52 -20.36
C SER A 323 13.32 12.99 -20.78
N ARG A 324 12.26 12.21 -20.46
CA ARG A 324 10.88 12.55 -20.80
C ARG A 324 10.36 13.77 -20.04
N LEU A 325 10.79 13.96 -18.80
CA LEU A 325 10.37 15.09 -17.97
C LEU A 325 11.08 16.38 -18.39
N SER A 326 12.37 16.31 -18.73
CA SER A 326 13.12 17.45 -19.25
C SER A 326 12.52 18.00 -20.55
N GLU A 327 11.99 17.14 -21.42
CA GLU A 327 11.24 17.57 -22.63
C GLU A 327 9.91 18.27 -22.31
N LYS A 328 9.30 17.93 -21.17
CA LYS A 328 8.00 18.47 -20.74
C LYS A 328 8.12 19.73 -19.90
N LEU A 329 9.33 20.16 -19.53
CA LEU A 329 9.53 21.32 -18.69
C LEU A 329 9.01 22.56 -19.42
N PRO A 330 7.90 23.18 -18.97
CA PRO A 330 7.21 24.18 -19.76
C PRO A 330 8.02 25.49 -19.81
N SER A 331 8.33 25.97 -21.01
CA SER A 331 9.00 27.26 -21.25
C SER A 331 8.06 28.47 -21.15
N VAL A 332 6.76 28.21 -21.05
CA VAL A 332 5.66 29.18 -21.03
C VAL A 332 4.60 28.73 -20.03
N TYR A 333 3.86 29.68 -19.46
CA TYR A 333 2.88 29.41 -18.41
C TYR A 333 1.47 29.28 -19.01
N GLU A 334 0.75 28.25 -18.61
CA GLU A 334 -0.66 28.04 -19.00
C GLU A 334 -1.58 28.48 -17.86
N ASN A 335 -2.51 29.40 -18.14
CA ASN A 335 -3.48 29.88 -17.16
C ASN A 335 -4.68 28.93 -16.99
N GLU A 336 -5.59 29.26 -16.07
CA GLU A 336 -6.76 28.43 -15.73
C GLU A 336 -7.68 28.14 -16.91
N LEU A 337 -7.72 29.06 -17.89
CA LEU A 337 -8.51 28.97 -19.11
C LEU A 337 -7.79 28.21 -20.25
N GLY A 338 -6.59 27.69 -20.00
CA GLY A 338 -5.79 26.98 -21.01
C GLY A 338 -5.01 27.90 -21.96
N GLN A 339 -4.93 29.20 -21.67
CA GLN A 339 -4.20 30.15 -22.49
C GLN A 339 -2.73 30.17 -22.09
N ILE A 340 -1.85 30.21 -23.10
CA ILE A 340 -0.39 30.19 -22.94
C ILE A 340 0.14 31.64 -22.91
N GLY A 341 0.99 31.96 -21.94
CA GLY A 341 1.65 33.26 -21.82
C GLY A 341 3.07 33.18 -21.28
N MET A 342 3.84 34.25 -21.43
CA MET A 342 5.23 34.33 -20.93
C MET A 342 5.31 34.68 -19.44
N PHE A 343 4.24 35.24 -18.87
CA PHE A 343 4.22 35.66 -17.47
C PHE A 343 3.78 34.53 -16.53
N PRO A 344 4.40 34.42 -15.33
CA PRO A 344 3.99 33.44 -14.34
C PRO A 344 2.52 33.61 -13.95
N CYS A 345 1.78 32.51 -13.92
CA CYS A 345 0.43 32.46 -13.37
C CYS A 345 0.34 31.31 -12.37
N GLN A 346 -0.64 31.35 -11.46
CA GLN A 346 -0.71 30.39 -10.35
C GLN A 346 -0.71 28.92 -10.82
N LYS A 347 -1.53 28.59 -11.82
CA LYS A 347 -1.57 27.25 -12.42
C LYS A 347 -0.23 26.89 -13.08
N GLY A 348 0.34 27.79 -13.87
CA GLY A 348 1.61 27.54 -14.56
C GLY A 348 2.79 27.33 -13.59
N ILE A 349 2.86 28.13 -12.51
CA ILE A 349 3.86 27.96 -11.45
C ILE A 349 3.70 26.58 -10.78
N GLN A 350 2.47 26.18 -10.46
CA GLN A 350 2.20 24.88 -9.86
C GLN A 350 2.61 23.73 -10.78
N THR A 351 2.26 23.80 -12.07
CA THR A 351 2.65 22.79 -13.07
C THR A 351 4.18 22.71 -13.20
N ARG A 352 4.86 23.85 -13.34
CA ARG A 352 6.33 23.89 -13.45
C ARG A 352 7.00 23.32 -12.20
N LYS A 353 6.56 23.74 -11.01
CA LYS A 353 7.05 23.23 -9.72
C LYS A 353 6.84 21.72 -9.58
N ALA A 354 5.70 21.19 -10.04
CA ALA A 354 5.44 19.75 -10.02
C ALA A 354 6.42 18.98 -10.91
N VAL A 355 6.64 19.45 -12.14
CA VAL A 355 7.61 18.82 -13.06
C VAL A 355 9.03 18.86 -12.50
N ILE A 356 9.48 20.01 -11.96
CA ILE A 356 10.82 20.12 -11.35
C ILE A 356 10.96 19.17 -10.16
N LYS A 357 9.93 19.04 -9.31
CA LYS A 357 9.94 18.07 -8.22
C LYS A 357 10.07 16.63 -8.71
N GLU A 358 9.38 16.25 -9.79
CA GLU A 358 9.55 14.92 -10.40
C GLU A 358 10.96 14.70 -10.97
N ILE A 359 11.56 15.73 -11.55
CA ILE A 359 12.96 15.72 -12.02
C ILE A 359 13.91 15.50 -10.84
N LEU A 360 13.76 16.27 -9.75
CA LEU A 360 14.56 16.14 -8.54
C LEU A 360 14.48 14.73 -7.94
N GLU A 361 13.29 14.13 -7.87
CA GLU A 361 13.15 12.74 -7.41
C GLU A 361 13.90 11.74 -8.32
N CYS A 362 13.93 11.99 -9.64
CA CYS A 362 14.72 11.17 -10.55
C CYS A 362 16.23 11.35 -10.32
N GLU A 363 16.71 12.58 -10.20
CA GLU A 363 18.13 12.92 -10.01
C GLU A 363 18.66 12.40 -8.67
N TYR A 364 17.93 12.61 -7.57
CA TYR A 364 18.27 12.01 -6.27
C TYR A 364 18.22 10.48 -6.32
N GLY A 365 17.27 9.89 -7.05
CA GLY A 365 17.24 8.44 -7.26
C GLY A 365 18.47 7.91 -8.00
N LEU A 366 19.03 8.68 -8.94
CA LEU A 366 20.28 8.33 -9.62
C LEU A 366 21.48 8.41 -8.68
N LEU A 367 21.55 9.47 -7.86
CA LEU A 367 22.58 9.59 -6.81
C LEU A 367 22.48 8.48 -5.78
N GLU A 368 21.27 8.07 -5.38
CA GLU A 368 21.07 6.94 -4.49
C GLU A 368 21.57 5.62 -5.10
N CYS A 369 21.28 5.39 -6.38
CA CYS A 369 21.83 4.22 -7.10
C CYS A 369 23.36 4.25 -7.12
N ALA A 370 23.97 5.42 -7.37
CA ALA A 370 25.42 5.60 -7.35
C ALA A 370 26.01 5.36 -5.94
N LEU A 371 25.37 5.90 -4.91
CA LEU A 371 25.73 5.74 -3.50
C LEU A 371 25.77 4.26 -3.12
N LEU A 372 24.71 3.51 -3.41
CA LEU A 372 24.60 2.09 -3.08
C LEU A 372 25.62 1.23 -3.86
N LYS A 373 25.87 1.55 -5.14
CA LYS A 373 26.94 0.90 -5.93
C LYS A 373 28.32 1.14 -5.33
N ALA A 374 28.63 2.39 -4.99
CA ALA A 374 29.92 2.76 -4.40
C ALA A 374 30.11 2.10 -3.03
N ALA A 375 29.09 2.19 -2.17
CA ALA A 375 29.09 1.57 -0.84
C ALA A 375 29.31 0.05 -0.92
N GLY A 376 28.63 -0.64 -1.84
CA GLY A 376 28.80 -2.08 -2.05
C GLY A 376 30.18 -2.46 -2.61
N LYS A 377 30.65 -1.74 -3.65
CA LYS A 377 31.93 -2.01 -4.32
C LYS A 377 33.12 -1.76 -3.41
N GLU A 378 33.10 -0.66 -2.67
CA GLU A 378 34.19 -0.22 -1.81
C GLU A 378 34.04 -0.67 -0.35
N LYS A 379 32.95 -1.37 -0.03
CA LYS A 379 32.59 -1.86 1.32
C LYS A 379 32.63 -0.74 2.36
N TRP A 380 31.85 0.31 2.12
CA TRP A 380 31.77 1.44 3.04
C TRP A 380 31.20 0.99 4.40
N PRO A 381 31.71 1.55 5.51
CA PRO A 381 31.21 1.22 6.83
C PRO A 381 29.82 1.81 7.06
N GLU A 382 29.04 1.10 7.86
CA GLU A 382 27.79 1.62 8.42
C GLU A 382 28.05 2.27 9.77
N LYS A 383 27.58 3.50 9.95
CA LYS A 383 27.62 4.24 11.22
C LYS A 383 26.20 4.57 11.68
N GLU A 384 25.98 4.52 12.99
CA GLU A 384 24.73 4.98 13.60
C GLU A 384 24.66 6.51 13.54
N GLY A 385 23.49 7.07 13.19
CA GLY A 385 23.30 8.51 12.99
C GLY A 385 23.76 9.35 14.18
N ASN A 386 23.56 8.88 15.41
CA ASN A 386 23.96 9.56 16.64
C ASN A 386 25.45 9.90 16.72
N THR A 387 26.30 9.24 15.92
CA THR A 387 27.76 9.46 15.92
C THR A 387 28.18 10.64 15.05
N PHE A 388 27.40 10.99 14.02
CA PHE A 388 27.79 11.99 13.01
C PHE A 388 26.70 13.03 12.70
N LEU A 389 25.49 12.88 13.24
CA LEU A 389 24.33 13.73 12.97
C LEU A 389 23.86 14.46 14.23
N LYS A 390 23.62 15.77 14.10
CA LYS A 390 22.97 16.62 15.10
C LYS A 390 21.59 17.06 14.58
N ILE A 391 20.57 17.01 15.44
CA ILE A 391 19.19 17.36 15.08
C ILE A 391 18.58 18.38 16.06
N TRP A 392 18.15 19.52 15.52
CA TRP A 392 17.44 20.57 16.25
C TRP A 392 15.96 20.62 15.83
N SER A 393 15.10 21.02 16.75
CA SER A 393 13.66 21.20 16.44
C SER A 393 13.43 22.63 15.94
N GLY A 394 12.53 22.80 14.98
CA GLY A 394 12.02 24.11 14.63
C GLY A 394 11.13 24.71 15.72
N GLN A 395 10.61 25.90 15.47
CA GLN A 395 9.88 26.71 16.43
C GLN A 395 8.46 26.98 15.97
N ARG A 396 7.53 27.15 16.93
CA ARG A 396 6.16 27.52 16.59
C ARG A 396 6.16 28.95 16.05
N LEU A 397 5.50 29.17 14.92
CA LEU A 397 5.33 30.50 14.34
C LEU A 397 4.09 31.15 14.95
N ASP A 398 4.28 32.27 15.66
CA ASP A 398 3.20 33.07 16.22
C ASP A 398 2.66 34.07 15.18
N GLU A 399 1.39 34.49 15.32
CA GLU A 399 0.73 35.38 14.35
C GLU A 399 1.45 36.72 14.18
N GLU A 400 2.04 37.26 15.25
CA GLU A 400 2.77 38.54 15.25
C GLU A 400 4.08 38.48 14.47
N GLU A 401 4.64 37.27 14.30
CA GLU A 401 5.88 37.02 13.58
C GLU A 401 5.66 36.82 12.09
N LYS A 402 4.42 36.72 11.61
CA LYS A 402 4.11 36.58 10.18
C LYS A 402 4.38 37.86 9.39
N ASP A 403 4.44 37.70 8.08
CA ASP A 403 4.53 38.79 7.09
C ASP A 403 5.82 39.60 7.24
N GLY A 404 6.95 38.97 6.93
CA GLY A 404 8.27 39.57 7.02
C GLY A 404 9.22 39.14 5.90
N PRO A 405 10.52 39.51 5.98
CA PRO A 405 11.45 39.29 4.88
C PRO A 405 11.99 37.86 4.80
N TYR A 406 11.83 37.05 5.85
CA TYR A 406 12.38 35.70 5.92
C TYR A 406 11.36 34.66 5.48
N ARG A 407 11.81 33.64 4.76
CA ARG A 407 10.96 32.51 4.34
C ARG A 407 10.62 31.64 5.55
N VAL A 408 9.38 31.17 5.64
CA VAL A 408 8.98 30.15 6.62
C VAL A 408 9.09 28.77 5.99
N TYR A 409 9.90 27.90 6.57
CA TYR A 409 10.09 26.52 6.12
C TYR A 409 9.20 25.56 6.91
N GLY A 410 8.26 24.93 6.19
CA GLY A 410 7.35 23.90 6.67
C GLY A 410 7.69 22.51 6.13
N ALA A 411 6.93 21.49 6.52
CA ALA A 411 7.19 20.11 6.08
C ALA A 411 7.10 19.91 4.55
N ALA A 412 6.38 20.80 3.85
CA ALA A 412 6.18 20.76 2.39
C ALA A 412 7.11 21.74 1.61
N GLY A 413 8.07 22.37 2.28
CA GLY A 413 8.88 23.47 1.75
C GLY A 413 8.45 24.83 2.29
N VAL A 414 8.66 25.90 1.51
CA VAL A 414 8.31 27.27 1.89
C VAL A 414 6.78 27.43 2.07
N GLN A 415 6.37 28.04 3.18
CA GLN A 415 4.97 28.26 3.59
C GLN A 415 4.79 29.65 4.22
N GLY A 416 4.78 30.69 3.38
CA GLY A 416 4.67 32.08 3.84
C GLY A 416 6.00 32.67 4.33
N SER A 417 5.89 33.73 5.13
CA SER A 417 7.01 34.56 5.54
C SER A 417 6.95 34.96 7.02
N ALA A 418 8.12 35.30 7.57
CA ALA A 418 8.31 35.69 8.96
C ALA A 418 9.22 36.90 9.11
N ARG A 419 9.04 37.64 10.20
CA ARG A 419 9.81 38.84 10.56
C ARG A 419 11.21 38.52 11.04
N THR A 420 11.39 37.38 11.70
CA THR A 420 12.68 36.91 12.19
C THR A 420 13.07 35.56 11.58
N ALA A 421 14.37 35.27 11.55
CA ALA A 421 14.89 33.96 11.16
C ALA A 421 15.32 33.17 12.41
N THR A 422 15.04 31.86 12.42
CA THR A 422 15.48 30.95 13.48
C THR A 422 16.69 30.11 13.08
N MET A 423 16.98 30.04 11.78
CA MET A 423 18.21 29.46 11.26
C MET A 423 19.41 30.32 11.64
N LYS A 424 20.47 29.69 12.17
CA LYS A 424 21.75 30.36 12.44
C LYS A 424 22.55 30.55 11.15
N GLU A 425 22.66 29.46 10.40
CA GLU A 425 23.35 29.40 9.11
C GLU A 425 22.48 29.94 7.97
N GLU A 426 23.11 30.27 6.85
CA GLU A 426 22.41 30.72 5.64
C GLU A 426 21.66 29.59 4.92
N GLN A 427 22.07 28.34 5.15
CA GLN A 427 21.47 27.14 4.57
C GLN A 427 21.34 26.07 5.64
N ALA A 428 20.39 25.15 5.48
CA ALA A 428 20.26 24.02 6.39
C ALA A 428 19.57 22.84 5.72
N ILE A 429 19.93 21.63 6.14
CA ILE A 429 19.18 20.42 5.80
C ILE A 429 17.96 20.34 6.72
N LEU A 430 16.79 20.16 6.14
CA LEU A 430 15.51 20.14 6.82
C LEU A 430 14.82 18.78 6.66
N ILE A 431 14.16 18.33 7.73
CA ILE A 431 13.41 17.06 7.77
C ILE A 431 12.00 17.33 8.28
N GLY A 432 10.98 16.97 7.49
CA GLY A 432 9.58 17.09 7.89
C GLY A 432 9.28 16.22 9.11
N ARG A 433 8.84 16.82 10.21
CA ARG A 433 8.54 16.11 11.47
C ARG A 433 7.10 15.64 11.56
N VAL A 434 6.13 16.45 11.14
CA VAL A 434 4.69 16.22 11.36
C VAL A 434 3.89 16.58 10.10
N GLY A 435 2.83 15.81 9.82
CA GLY A 435 1.90 16.03 8.72
C GLY A 435 2.17 15.14 7.52
N SER A 436 1.45 15.36 6.41
CA SER A 436 1.47 14.48 5.24
C SER A 436 2.87 14.31 4.60
N TYR A 437 3.74 15.30 4.79
CA TYR A 437 5.12 15.33 4.30
C TYR A 437 6.16 14.91 5.36
N CYS A 438 5.71 14.33 6.47
CA CYS A 438 6.58 13.77 7.50
C CYS A 438 7.58 12.77 6.90
N GLY A 439 8.86 12.95 7.21
CA GLY A 439 9.99 12.17 6.71
C GLY A 439 10.66 12.76 5.47
N ALA A 440 10.05 13.75 4.80
CA ALA A 440 10.65 14.38 3.63
C ALA A 440 11.91 15.17 4.04
N VAL A 441 13.01 14.95 3.32
CA VAL A 441 14.30 15.62 3.55
C VAL A 441 14.57 16.58 2.38
N TYR A 442 14.91 17.83 2.66
CA TYR A 442 15.23 18.83 1.63
C TYR A 442 16.21 19.87 2.18
N LYS A 443 16.86 20.64 1.31
CA LYS A 443 17.75 21.74 1.73
C LYS A 443 17.04 23.08 1.64
N ALA A 444 17.19 23.90 2.67
CA ALA A 444 16.86 25.32 2.65
C ALA A 444 18.07 26.09 2.12
N TRP A 445 17.90 26.83 1.02
CA TRP A 445 18.99 27.52 0.33
C TRP A 445 19.19 28.97 0.75
N THR A 446 18.26 29.51 1.55
CA THR A 446 18.33 30.85 2.12
C THR A 446 17.91 30.85 3.58
N LYS A 447 18.47 31.80 4.36
CA LYS A 447 18.16 31.94 5.78
C LYS A 447 16.67 32.17 6.01
N GLY A 448 16.09 31.49 6.98
CA GLY A 448 14.67 31.62 7.26
C GLY A 448 14.23 31.15 8.64
N PHE A 449 12.92 31.10 8.80
CA PHE A 449 12.23 30.61 9.99
C PHE A 449 11.84 29.14 9.79
N VAL A 450 12.36 28.23 10.61
CA VAL A 450 12.00 26.81 10.57
C VAL A 450 10.84 26.55 11.53
N SER A 451 9.71 26.08 10.99
CA SER A 451 8.52 25.75 11.78
C SER A 451 8.71 24.52 12.68
N ASP A 452 7.91 24.42 13.75
CA ASP A 452 7.89 23.29 14.70
C ASP A 452 7.53 21.94 14.06
N ASN A 453 6.99 21.94 12.85
CA ASN A 453 6.71 20.76 12.04
C ASN A 453 7.93 20.27 11.24
N VAL A 454 9.09 20.88 11.44
CA VAL A 454 10.35 20.57 10.77
C VAL A 454 11.48 20.42 11.78
N MET A 455 12.45 19.57 11.47
CA MET A 455 13.71 19.46 12.19
C MET A 455 14.86 19.96 11.31
N LEU A 456 15.86 20.59 11.91
CA LEU A 456 17.12 20.92 11.26
C LEU A 456 18.13 19.80 11.51
N ALA A 457 18.82 19.38 10.46
CA ALA A 457 19.88 18.38 10.49
C ALA A 457 21.22 19.04 10.14
N GLY A 458 22.28 18.63 10.82
CA GLY A 458 23.64 19.09 10.54
C GLY A 458 24.68 18.05 10.93
N ALA A 459 25.82 18.08 10.26
CA ALA A 459 26.92 17.17 10.55
C ALA A 459 27.56 17.50 11.91
N VAL A 460 28.05 16.47 12.58
CA VAL A 460 29.17 16.64 13.52
C VAL A 460 30.38 17.08 12.70
N GLU A 461 31.11 18.06 13.23
CA GLU A 461 32.29 18.61 12.56
C GLU A 461 33.28 17.50 12.22
N GLU A 462 33.87 17.56 11.02
CA GLU A 462 34.79 16.56 10.46
C GLU A 462 34.24 15.13 10.24
N GLU A 463 32.95 14.87 10.48
CA GLU A 463 32.37 13.53 10.23
C GLU A 463 31.68 13.39 8.86
N ALA A 464 31.06 14.47 8.36
CA ALA A 464 30.34 14.43 7.09
C ALA A 464 30.37 15.76 6.32
N GLU A 465 30.53 15.66 5.01
CA GLU A 465 30.29 16.77 4.07
C GLU A 465 28.79 17.06 4.00
N GLU A 466 28.39 18.33 3.91
CA GLU A 466 26.97 18.73 3.98
C GLU A 466 26.14 18.13 2.83
N ASP A 467 26.62 18.24 1.59
CA ASP A 467 25.89 17.71 0.42
C ASP A 467 25.86 16.17 0.42
N PHE A 468 26.87 15.52 1.01
CA PHE A 468 26.87 14.07 1.20
C PHE A 468 25.87 13.66 2.30
N LEU A 469 25.82 14.42 3.40
CA LEU A 469 24.85 14.21 4.47
C LEU A 469 23.41 14.35 3.95
N LEU A 470 23.13 15.37 3.13
CA LEU A 470 21.83 15.53 2.47
C LEU A 470 21.44 14.29 1.67
N LEU A 471 22.37 13.77 0.86
CA LEU A 471 22.14 12.57 0.06
C LEU A 471 21.84 11.36 0.94
N VAL A 472 22.65 11.11 1.97
CA VAL A 472 22.49 9.97 2.88
C VAL A 472 21.16 10.03 3.62
N LEU A 473 20.74 11.21 4.08
CA LEU A 473 19.46 11.40 4.75
C LEU A 473 18.27 11.24 3.79
N ARG A 474 18.39 11.70 2.54
CA ARG A 474 17.35 11.46 1.51
C ARG A 474 17.23 9.99 1.14
N ALA A 475 18.35 9.31 0.96
CA ALA A 475 18.41 7.87 0.66
C ALA A 475 17.82 7.00 1.77
N ALA A 476 17.62 7.53 2.97
CA ALA A 476 16.99 6.81 4.07
C ALA A 476 15.47 6.64 3.89
N HIS A 477 14.80 7.46 3.09
CA HIS A 477 13.35 7.35 2.83
C HIS A 477 12.50 7.29 4.12
N PHE A 478 12.74 8.21 5.05
CA PHE A 478 12.10 8.25 6.38
C PHE A 478 10.57 8.25 6.37
N ASN A 479 9.93 8.63 5.26
CA ASN A 479 8.48 8.57 5.07
C ASN A 479 7.91 7.15 5.29
N ALA A 480 8.73 6.11 5.07
CA ALA A 480 8.35 4.72 5.33
C ALA A 480 8.28 4.37 6.84
N GLU A 481 8.92 5.16 7.69
CA GLU A 481 9.04 4.93 9.14
C GLU A 481 8.15 5.87 9.98
N LYS A 482 7.28 6.64 9.31
CA LYS A 482 6.35 7.56 9.99
C LYS A 482 5.40 6.81 10.92
N ARG A 483 5.15 7.39 12.08
CA ARG A 483 4.20 6.91 13.10
C ARG A 483 2.93 7.75 13.08
N GLY A 484 1.85 7.25 13.67
CA GLY A 484 0.58 7.98 13.77
C GLY A 484 -0.29 7.87 12.52
N SER A 485 -1.58 7.57 12.73
CA SER A 485 -2.53 7.29 11.64
C SER A 485 -3.27 8.53 11.12
N VAL A 486 -3.65 9.45 12.01
CA VAL A 486 -4.41 10.66 11.66
C VAL A 486 -3.49 11.83 11.34
N GLN A 487 -2.41 11.98 12.11
CA GLN A 487 -1.36 12.95 11.86
C GLN A 487 -0.02 12.21 11.91
N PRO A 488 0.58 11.93 10.73
CA PRO A 488 1.84 11.21 10.69
C PRO A 488 2.96 12.07 11.29
N TYR A 489 3.89 11.43 11.99
CA TYR A 489 5.06 12.08 12.58
C TYR A 489 6.29 11.16 12.63
N ILE A 490 7.47 11.76 12.70
CA ILE A 490 8.75 11.08 12.90
C ILE A 490 9.47 11.70 14.10
N THR A 491 10.21 10.87 14.84
CA THR A 491 10.98 11.30 16.02
C THR A 491 12.46 11.38 15.70
N LYS A 492 13.19 12.21 16.45
CA LYS A 492 14.66 12.32 16.34
C LYS A 492 15.35 10.98 16.53
N ASP A 493 14.84 10.17 17.46
CA ASP A 493 15.39 8.85 17.77
C ASP A 493 15.39 7.90 16.57
N ILE A 494 14.37 7.94 15.70
CA ILE A 494 14.31 7.10 14.49
C ILE A 494 15.49 7.47 13.57
N ILE A 495 15.71 8.77 13.39
CA ILE A 495 16.77 9.29 12.51
C ILE A 495 18.15 9.03 13.12
N LEU A 496 18.33 9.28 14.41
CA LEU A 496 19.62 9.16 15.09
C LEU A 496 20.04 7.70 15.32
N LYS A 497 19.11 6.77 15.54
CA LYS A 497 19.44 5.35 15.79
C LYS A 497 19.58 4.51 14.51
N ARG A 498 19.28 5.10 13.36
CA ARG A 498 19.41 4.43 12.07
C ARG A 498 20.88 4.32 11.68
N LYS A 499 21.22 3.23 10.98
CA LYS A 499 22.53 3.04 10.37
C LYS A 499 22.56 3.59 8.96
N TYR A 500 23.68 4.21 8.60
CA TYR A 500 23.92 4.84 7.30
C TYR A 500 25.28 4.45 6.77
N TYR A 501 25.39 4.29 5.45
CA TYR A 501 26.68 4.21 4.78
C TYR A 501 27.39 5.55 4.89
N LEU A 502 28.44 5.60 5.71
CA LEU A 502 29.21 6.82 5.95
C LEU A 502 30.71 6.52 5.90
N PRO A 503 31.34 6.65 4.72
CA PRO A 503 32.77 6.47 4.59
C PRO A 503 33.54 7.68 5.16
N GLU A 504 34.87 7.58 5.20
CA GLU A 504 35.75 8.70 5.58
C GLU A 504 35.55 9.92 4.66
N LEU A 505 35.79 11.14 5.19
CA LEU A 505 35.61 12.39 4.46
C LEU A 505 36.24 12.40 3.07
N ALA A 506 37.47 11.90 2.91
CA ALA A 506 38.15 11.87 1.62
C ALA A 506 37.36 11.08 0.56
N ARG A 507 36.66 10.01 0.96
CA ARG A 507 35.80 9.24 0.06
C ARG A 507 34.47 9.92 -0.21
N GLN A 508 33.91 10.61 0.79
CA GLN A 508 32.72 11.44 0.60
C GLN A 508 33.00 12.53 -0.45
N GLN A 509 34.10 13.27 -0.30
CA GLN A 509 34.55 14.31 -1.23
C GLN A 509 34.79 13.75 -2.64
N LYS A 510 35.45 12.58 -2.74
CA LYS A 510 35.62 11.90 -4.03
C LYS A 510 34.28 11.56 -4.69
N PHE A 511 33.33 11.01 -3.93
CA PHE A 511 32.00 10.68 -4.44
C PHE A 511 31.24 11.93 -4.92
N LEU A 512 31.31 13.02 -4.15
CA LEU A 512 30.70 14.31 -4.54
C LEU A 512 31.31 14.83 -5.85
N LEU A 513 32.62 14.74 -6.01
CA LEU A 513 33.33 15.20 -7.20
C LEU A 513 32.99 14.35 -8.45
N GLU A 514 32.88 13.03 -8.29
CA GLU A 514 32.45 12.13 -9.39
C GLU A 514 31.01 12.37 -9.85
N ASN A 515 30.16 12.95 -8.99
CA ASN A 515 28.73 13.20 -9.26
C ASN A 515 28.38 14.69 -9.30
N GLN A 516 29.37 15.57 -9.43
CA GLN A 516 29.23 17.01 -9.27
C GLN A 516 28.16 17.61 -10.21
N GLU A 517 28.13 17.18 -11.47
CA GLU A 517 27.15 17.67 -12.45
C GLU A 517 25.69 17.46 -12.02
N ILE A 518 25.40 16.35 -11.33
CA ILE A 518 24.04 16.05 -10.86
C ILE A 518 23.72 16.91 -9.63
N PHE A 519 24.68 17.06 -8.71
CA PHE A 519 24.51 17.93 -7.54
C PHE A 519 24.29 19.40 -7.91
N GLU A 520 24.98 19.91 -8.93
CA GLU A 520 24.80 21.27 -9.42
C GLU A 520 23.40 21.49 -10.00
N LYS A 521 22.91 20.54 -10.82
CA LYS A 521 21.53 20.58 -11.36
C LYS A 521 20.47 20.55 -10.27
N ILE A 522 20.63 19.65 -9.29
CA ILE A 522 19.74 19.56 -8.13
C ILE A 522 19.71 20.89 -7.40
N ARG A 523 20.87 21.49 -7.13
CA ARG A 523 20.98 22.79 -6.45
C ARG A 523 20.26 23.90 -7.19
N GLU A 524 20.41 24.00 -8.51
CA GLU A 524 19.71 25.00 -9.33
C GLU A 524 18.18 24.80 -9.28
N GLN A 525 17.74 23.55 -9.45
CA GLN A 525 16.33 23.19 -9.45
C GLN A 525 15.66 23.38 -8.09
N GLU A 526 16.33 23.05 -6.98
CA GLU A 526 15.80 23.28 -5.64
C GLU A 526 15.66 24.76 -5.32
N LYS A 527 16.64 25.60 -5.70
CA LYS A 527 16.54 27.06 -5.58
C LYS A 527 15.37 27.61 -6.39
N GLU A 528 15.19 27.13 -7.63
CA GLU A 528 14.05 27.51 -8.46
C GLU A 528 12.72 27.12 -7.79
N VAL A 529 12.61 25.92 -7.21
CA VAL A 529 11.42 25.48 -6.48
C VAL A 529 11.12 26.39 -5.27
N GLU A 530 12.14 26.84 -4.54
CA GLU A 530 11.95 27.81 -3.45
C GLU A 530 11.44 29.16 -3.97
N GLU A 531 12.03 29.69 -5.03
CA GLU A 531 11.63 30.96 -5.65
C GLU A 531 10.20 30.91 -6.18
N LEU A 532 9.85 29.84 -6.91
CA LEU A 532 8.49 29.60 -7.38
C LEU A 532 7.48 29.46 -6.23
N SER A 533 7.91 28.99 -5.06
CA SER A 533 7.04 28.92 -3.87
C SER A 533 6.72 30.31 -3.33
N VAL A 534 7.72 31.18 -3.26
CA VAL A 534 7.52 32.58 -2.84
C VAL A 534 6.63 33.32 -3.84
N GLU A 535 6.87 33.15 -5.13
CA GLU A 535 6.08 33.80 -6.17
C GLU A 535 4.63 33.28 -6.20
N SER A 536 4.42 31.98 -5.97
CA SER A 536 3.07 31.42 -5.84
C SER A 536 2.31 31.98 -4.64
N ASP A 537 2.98 32.28 -3.53
CA ASP A 537 2.34 32.87 -2.35
C ASP A 537 1.99 34.35 -2.60
N ARG A 538 2.85 35.10 -3.31
CA ARG A 538 2.57 36.49 -3.73
C ARG A 538 1.37 36.62 -4.67
N LEU A 539 1.16 35.66 -5.57
CA LEU A 539 0.00 35.68 -6.47
C LEU A 539 -1.32 35.34 -5.76
N ARG A 540 -1.27 34.81 -4.54
CA ARG A 540 -2.45 34.47 -3.73
C ARG A 540 -2.90 35.61 -2.81
N SER A 541 -1.96 36.46 -2.38
CA SER A 541 -2.20 37.70 -1.64
C SER A 541 -2.67 38.81 -2.56
#